data_AF-A0A7C2WR93-F1
#
_entry.id   AF-A0A7C2WR93-F1
#
_cell.length_a   1.000
_cell.length_b   1.000
_cell.length_c   1.000
_cell.angle_alpha   90.00
_cell.angle_beta   90.00
_cell.angle_gamma   90.00
#
_symmetry.space_group_name_H-M   'P 1'
#
loop_
_entity.id
_entity.type
_entity.pdbx_description
1 polymer ?
#
loop_
_entity_poly.entity_id
_entity_poly.type
_entity_poly.pdbx_seq_one_letter_code
_entity_poly.pdbx_strand_id
1 'polypeptide(L)'
;MCIQFSQRHPFEITTHNFGSADSIGVVLFCSGSKRLSVPHARFLLHGVQCNFHQPVSLEEKQLEERLKGLQIDMGNIACVIADTVKKD
;
A
#
# COMPACT_ATOMS: atom_id res chain seq x y z
N MET A 1 -5.06 8.58 1.06
CA MET A 1 -6.09 9.42 0.44
C MET A 1 -6.67 8.80 -0.84
N CYS A 2 -5.88 8.35 -1.83
CA CYS A 2 -6.43 7.75 -3.07
C CYS A 2 -7.08 6.36 -2.92
N ILE A 3 -6.57 5.48 -2.06
CA ILE A 3 -7.13 4.10 -1.92
C ILE A 3 -8.54 4.13 -1.33
N GLN A 4 -8.81 4.99 -0.33
CA GLN A 4 -10.15 5.18 0.22
C GLN A 4 -11.12 5.79 -0.81
N PHE A 5 -10.61 6.66 -1.70
CA PHE A 5 -11.41 7.30 -2.73
C PHE A 5 -11.96 6.28 -3.74
N SER A 6 -11.11 5.33 -4.16
CA SER A 6 -11.49 4.26 -5.09
C SER A 6 -12.57 3.31 -4.54
N GLN A 7 -12.61 3.06 -3.22
CA GLN A 7 -13.61 2.16 -2.64
C GLN A 7 -14.97 2.82 -2.34
N ARG A 8 -15.04 4.16 -2.32
CA ARG A 8 -16.22 4.93 -1.86
C ARG A 8 -17.07 5.51 -2.99
N HIS A 9 -16.65 5.37 -4.25
CA HIS A 9 -17.31 5.99 -5.39
C HIS A 9 -18.06 4.96 -6.25
N PRO A 10 -19.24 5.28 -6.82
CA PRO A 10 -20.05 4.34 -7.61
C PRO A 10 -19.47 3.88 -8.95
N PHE A 11 -18.28 4.31 -9.36
CA PHE A 11 -17.68 3.89 -10.62
C PHE A 11 -16.81 2.63 -10.49
N GLU A 12 -16.89 1.76 -11.49
CA GLU A 12 -16.03 0.59 -11.59
C GLU A 12 -14.60 1.02 -11.95
N ILE A 13 -13.61 0.54 -11.19
CA ILE A 13 -12.19 0.83 -11.43
C ILE A 13 -11.50 -0.44 -11.88
N THR A 14 -11.05 -0.47 -13.13
CA THR A 14 -10.19 -1.55 -13.63
C THR A 14 -8.72 -1.18 -13.49
N THR A 15 -7.95 -2.00 -12.78
CA THR A 15 -6.51 -1.85 -12.65
C THR A 15 -5.78 -2.81 -13.59
N HIS A 16 -4.71 -2.33 -14.22
CA HIS A 16 -3.90 -3.12 -15.15
C HIS A 16 -2.43 -3.06 -14.75
N ASN A 17 -1.79 -4.22 -14.61
CA ASN A 17 -0.35 -4.34 -14.44
C ASN A 17 0.28 -4.86 -15.75
N PHE A 18 1.05 -3.99 -16.42
CA PHE A 18 1.73 -4.29 -17.68
C PHE A 18 3.24 -4.48 -17.55
N GLY A 19 3.80 -4.34 -16.34
CA GLY A 19 5.25 -4.41 -16.13
C GLY A 19 5.62 -4.68 -14.68
N SER A 20 5.52 -3.66 -13.82
CA SER A 20 5.65 -3.85 -12.38
C SER A 20 4.67 -2.98 -11.61
N ALA A 21 4.18 -3.51 -10.50
CA ALA A 21 3.50 -2.77 -9.47
C ALA A 21 4.30 -2.96 -8.18
N ASP A 22 4.88 -1.87 -7.68
CA ASP A 22 5.81 -1.89 -6.54
C ASP A 22 5.23 -1.07 -5.38
N SER A 23 5.48 -1.53 -4.14
CA SER A 23 5.12 -0.82 -2.91
C SER A 23 3.61 -0.48 -2.85
N ILE A 24 3.25 0.79 -2.70
CA ILE A 24 1.87 1.28 -2.71
C ILE A 24 1.16 1.02 -4.05
N GLY A 25 1.91 0.84 -5.14
CA GLY A 25 1.37 0.46 -6.44
C GLY A 25 0.65 -0.89 -6.40
N VAL A 26 1.13 -1.84 -5.59
CA VAL A 26 0.45 -3.12 -5.35
C VAL A 26 -0.90 -2.88 -4.66
N VAL A 27 -0.93 -2.01 -3.65
CA VAL A 27 -2.16 -1.71 -2.89
C VAL A 27 -3.19 -1.00 -3.77
N LEU A 28 -2.74 -0.07 -4.62
CA LEU A 28 -3.59 0.59 -5.61
C LEU A 28 -4.12 -0.41 -6.63
N PHE A 29 -3.29 -1.32 -7.14
CA PHE A 29 -3.71 -2.39 -8.04
C PHE A 29 -4.80 -3.26 -7.39
N CYS A 30 -4.62 -3.62 -6.12
CA CYS A 30 -5.58 -4.39 -5.34
C CYS A 30 -6.91 -3.67 -5.10
N SER A 31 -6.93 -2.33 -5.12
CA SER A 31 -8.15 -1.54 -4.90
C SER A 31 -9.15 -1.57 -6.06
N GLY A 32 -8.72 -1.98 -7.26
CA GLY A 32 -9.60 -2.11 -8.43
C GLY A 32 -10.67 -3.19 -8.24
N SER A 33 -11.88 -2.93 -8.75
CA SER A 33 -12.97 -3.91 -8.82
C SER A 33 -12.66 -5.02 -9.83
N LYS A 34 -11.98 -4.68 -10.93
CA LYS A 34 -11.44 -5.62 -11.90
C LYS A 34 -9.93 -5.45 -12.00
N ARG A 35 -9.18 -6.55 -11.93
CA ARG A 35 -7.72 -6.54 -11.84
C ARG A 35 -7.14 -7.42 -12.93
N LEU A 36 -6.35 -6.83 -13.82
CA LEU A 36 -5.76 -7.51 -14.97
C LEU A 36 -4.25 -7.39 -14.93
N SER A 37 -3.54 -8.49 -15.14
CA SER A 37 -2.07 -8.48 -15.15
C SER A 37 -1.59 -9.33 -16.32
N VAL A 38 -0.58 -8.84 -17.04
CA VAL A 38 0.08 -9.67 -18.05
C VAL A 38 0.94 -10.75 -17.37
N PRO A 39 1.19 -11.91 -18.01
CA PRO A 39 1.90 -13.03 -17.39
C PRO A 39 3.33 -12.69 -16.90
N HIS A 40 3.99 -11.75 -17.57
CA HIS A 40 5.37 -11.35 -17.26
C HIS A 40 5.45 -10.16 -16.30
N ALA A 41 4.31 -9.62 -15.86
CA ALA A 41 4.32 -8.53 -14.91
C ALA A 41 4.71 -9.02 -13.51
N ARG A 42 5.30 -8.13 -12.72
CA ARG A 42 5.76 -8.42 -11.36
C ARG A 42 5.01 -7.58 -10.33
N PHE A 43 4.92 -8.13 -9.13
CA PHE A 43 4.45 -7.43 -7.95
C PHE A 43 5.57 -7.46 -6.92
N LEU A 44 5.95 -6.30 -6.38
CA LEU A 44 6.95 -6.19 -5.33
C LEU A 44 6.35 -5.56 -4.08
N LEU A 45 6.21 -6.36 -3.03
CA LEU A 45 5.92 -5.89 -1.68
C LEU A 45 7.23 -5.78 -0.91
N HIS A 46 7.46 -4.64 -0.27
CA HIS A 46 8.60 -4.41 0.62
C HIS A 46 8.17 -3.61 1.85
N GLY A 47 9.04 -3.56 2.86
CA GLY A 47 8.76 -2.85 4.11
C GLY A 47 8.52 -1.35 3.91
N VAL A 48 7.67 -0.77 4.75
CA VAL A 48 7.46 0.68 4.82
C VAL A 48 8.70 1.32 5.45
N GLN A 49 9.15 2.43 4.89
CA GLN A 49 10.35 3.14 5.35
C GLN A 49 9.97 4.48 5.97
N CYS A 50 10.61 4.84 7.07
CA CYS A 50 10.58 6.19 7.63
C CYS A 50 11.88 6.89 7.23
N ASN A 51 11.76 7.99 6.47
CA ASN A 51 12.90 8.77 6.01
C ASN A 51 13.17 9.93 6.96
N PHE A 52 14.40 10.01 7.46
CA PHE A 52 14.89 11.14 8.24
C PHE A 52 15.64 12.09 7.31
N HIS A 53 15.02 13.24 7.02
CA HIS A 53 15.63 14.26 6.17
C HIS A 53 16.51 15.13 7.08
N GLN A 54 17.85 14.97 6.97
CA GLN A 54 18.91 15.62 7.77
C GLN A 54 19.32 14.87 9.05
N PRO A 55 20.52 15.16 9.63
CA PRO A 55 20.91 14.63 10.93
C PRO A 55 19.87 15.04 11.97
N VAL A 56 19.15 14.05 12.49
CA VAL A 56 18.08 14.25 13.45
C VAL A 56 18.48 13.52 14.74
N SER A 57 18.40 14.22 15.87
CA SER A 57 18.52 13.60 17.18
C SER A 57 17.11 13.32 17.69
N LEU A 58 16.80 12.06 17.97
CA LEU A 58 15.50 11.65 18.50
C LEU A 58 15.67 11.16 19.92
N GLU A 59 14.83 11.63 20.81
CA GLU A 59 14.64 11.01 22.12
C GLU A 59 13.91 9.67 21.97
N GLU A 60 14.04 8.79 22.97
CA GLU A 60 13.43 7.45 22.98
C GLU A 60 11.94 7.48 22.62
N LYS A 61 11.17 8.39 23.23
CA LYS A 61 9.73 8.53 22.98
C LYS A 61 9.43 8.92 21.53
N GLN A 62 10.23 9.80 20.94
CA GLN A 62 10.05 10.22 19.55
C GLN A 62 10.35 9.07 18.60
N LEU A 63 11.36 8.26 18.89
CA LEU A 63 11.65 7.05 18.11
C LEU A 63 10.52 6.02 18.22
N GLU A 64 9.97 5.83 19.42
CA GLU A 64 8.83 4.94 19.66
C GLU A 64 7.59 5.36 18.87
N GLU A 65 7.28 6.67 18.83
CA GLU A 65 6.17 7.20 18.04
C GLU A 65 6.36 6.97 16.54
N ARG A 66 7.58 7.16 16.03
CA ARG A 66 7.90 6.88 14.61
C ARG A 66 7.74 5.40 14.29
N LEU A 67 8.19 4.52 15.18
CA LEU A 67 8.04 3.08 15.03
C LEU A 67 6.57 2.66 15.05
N LYS A 68 5.78 3.18 15.99
CA LYS A 68 4.33 2.94 16.06
C LYS A 68 3.64 3.37 14.77
N GLY A 69 3.99 4.54 14.23
CA GLY A 69 3.48 5.00 12.93
C GLY A 69 3.76 4.00 11.80
N LEU A 70 5.00 3.53 11.70
CA LEU A 70 5.36 2.50 10.70
C LEU A 70 4.58 1.20 10.87
N GLN A 71 4.40 0.73 12.11
CA GLN A 71 3.64 -0.49 12.40
C GLN A 71 2.17 -0.35 12.00
N ILE A 72 1.56 0.81 12.28
CA ILE A 72 0.18 1.12 11.88
C ILE A 72 0.06 1.13 10.36
N ASP A 73 0.99 1.78 9.65
CA ASP A 73 0.97 1.82 8.19
C ASP A 73 1.11 0.41 7.57
N MET A 74 2.02 -0.41 8.09
CA MET A 74 2.16 -1.81 7.67
C MET A 74 0.89 -2.62 7.92
N GLY A 75 0.27 -2.46 9.10
CA GLY A 75 -0.99 -3.11 9.43
C GLY A 75 -2.13 -2.71 8.50
N ASN A 76 -2.27 -1.41 8.22
CA ASN A 76 -3.29 -0.90 7.30
C ASN A 76 -3.11 -1.43 5.88
N ILE A 77 -1.87 -1.47 5.37
CA ILE A 77 -1.56 -2.06 4.06
C ILE A 77 -1.94 -3.55 4.04
N ALA A 78 -1.57 -4.30 5.09
CA ALA A 78 -1.89 -5.71 5.20
C ALA A 78 -3.40 -5.97 5.19
N CYS A 79 -4.18 -5.19 5.96
CA CYS A 79 -5.64 -5.28 5.98
C CYS A 79 -6.24 -5.02 4.59
N VAL A 80 -5.83 -3.94 3.91
CA VAL A 80 -6.36 -3.62 2.56
C VAL A 80 -6.06 -4.74 1.57
N ILE A 81 -4.84 -5.31 1.59
CA ILE A 81 -4.51 -6.43 0.72
C ILE A 81 -5.39 -7.63 1.07
N ALA A 82 -5.50 -8.00 2.35
CA ALA A 82 -6.31 -9.13 2.81
C ALA A 82 -7.79 -9.02 2.36
N ASP A 83 -8.40 -7.84 2.54
CA ASP A 83 -9.80 -7.57 2.16
C ASP A 83 -10.05 -7.67 0.65
N THR A 84 -9.00 -7.59 -0.18
CA THR A 84 -9.12 -7.60 -1.64
C THR A 84 -8.75 -8.94 -2.26
N VAL A 85 -8.19 -9.89 -1.52
CA VAL A 85 -7.75 -11.20 -2.06
C VAL A 85 -8.88 -12.23 -2.12
N LYS A 86 -9.98 -12.05 -1.38
CA LYS A 86 -11.14 -12.96 -1.34
C LYS A 86 -12.46 -12.30 -1.77
N LYS A 87 -12.42 -11.46 -2.81
CA LYS A 87 -13.65 -11.00 -3.46
C LYS A 87 -14.08 -12.08 -4.44
N ASP A 88 -14.98 -12.96 -3.99
CA ASP A 88 -15.70 -13.92 -4.83
C ASP A 88 -16.62 -13.17 -5.83
#